data_AF-A0A3N7GGX7-F1
#
_entry.id   AF-A0A3N7GGX7-F1
#
_cell.length_a   1.000
_cell.length_b   1.000
_cell.length_c   1.000
_cell.angle_alpha   90.00
_cell.angle_beta   90.00
_cell.angle_gamma   90.00
#
_symmetry.space_group_name_H-M   'P 1'
#
loop_
_entity.id
_entity.type
_entity.pdbx_description
1 polymer ?
#
loop_
_entity_poly.entity_id
_entity_poly.type
_entity_poly.pdbx_seq_one_letter_code
_entity_poly.pdbx_strand_id
1 'polypeptide(L)'
;MTIRIRILLDFLAVGLFVAALAYWWQDNLTHEVIGTIFFALLIAHNVFNRRWYGAVKKGRYDPPRTLNTIVIAGMAISMLILLATSILISQDVFAALALDGAFAVRAAHMFVAYWALVFLAVHLGTRWLMVMNVTRQALGIKGTSPLRTWALRAATAIVAVKGVLATLEMGLGTKLRFEYALDMWDFNESTLGFFANYLSIIGLYAALTYYGLTFLRERKRRKA
;
A
#
# COMPACT_ATOMS: atom_id res chain seq x y z
N MET A 1 15.32 13.14 -12.32
CA MET A 1 14.05 12.38 -12.38
C MET A 1 12.88 13.30 -12.01
N THR A 2 11.89 13.43 -12.88
CA THR A 2 10.72 14.29 -12.64
C THR A 2 9.76 13.67 -11.63
N ILE A 3 8.90 14.49 -11.02
CA ILE A 3 7.89 14.01 -10.05
C ILE A 3 6.88 13.02 -10.66
N ARG A 4 6.62 13.14 -11.97
CA ARG A 4 5.72 12.24 -12.72
C ARG A 4 6.27 10.82 -12.76
N ILE A 5 7.56 10.67 -13.07
CA ILE A 5 8.20 9.35 -13.12
C ILE A 5 8.22 8.73 -11.72
N ARG A 6 8.40 9.54 -10.66
CA ARG A 6 8.37 9.02 -9.28
C ARG A 6 7.01 8.41 -8.95
N ILE A 7 5.94 9.14 -9.22
CA ILE A 7 4.58 8.65 -9.00
C ILE A 7 4.28 7.41 -9.85
N LEU A 8 4.77 7.36 -11.10
CA LEU A 8 4.61 6.17 -11.93
C LEU A 8 5.29 4.94 -11.31
N LEU A 9 6.54 5.09 -10.83
CA LEU A 9 7.24 4.01 -10.14
C LEU A 9 6.54 3.62 -8.83
N ASP A 10 5.95 4.58 -8.12
CA ASP A 10 5.19 4.31 -6.90
C ASP A 10 3.93 3.49 -7.21
N PHE A 11 3.21 3.79 -8.30
CA PHE A 11 2.07 2.98 -8.75
C PHE A 11 2.50 1.60 -9.24
N LEU A 12 3.63 1.50 -9.92
CA LEU A 12 4.20 0.20 -10.30
C LEU A 12 4.53 -0.64 -9.06
N ALA A 13 5.12 -0.02 -8.03
CA ALA A 13 5.40 -0.69 -6.75
C ALA A 13 4.11 -1.16 -6.06
N VAL A 14 3.03 -0.36 -6.07
CA VAL A 14 1.72 -0.79 -5.56
C VAL A 14 1.20 -2.01 -6.35
N GLY A 15 1.30 -1.97 -7.69
CA GLY A 15 0.87 -3.09 -8.55
C GLY A 15 1.65 -4.37 -8.27
N LEU A 16 2.97 -4.29 -8.17
CA LEU A 16 3.83 -5.44 -7.83
C LEU A 16 3.56 -5.96 -6.42
N PHE A 17 3.29 -5.07 -5.45
CA PHE A 17 2.94 -5.49 -4.10
C PHE A 17 1.62 -6.29 -4.08
N VAL A 18 0.59 -5.82 -4.79
CA VAL A 18 -0.68 -6.57 -4.90
C VAL A 18 -0.49 -7.87 -5.68
N ALA A 19 0.35 -7.88 -6.71
CA ALA A 19 0.72 -9.11 -7.42
C ALA A 19 1.44 -10.10 -6.50
N ALA A 20 2.33 -9.65 -5.62
CA ALA A 20 3.00 -10.51 -4.65
C ALA A 20 2.02 -11.15 -3.65
N LEU A 21 0.90 -10.48 -3.30
CA LEU A 21 -0.13 -11.08 -2.45
C LEU A 21 -0.82 -12.28 -3.11
N ALA A 22 -0.80 -12.38 -4.45
CA ALA A 22 -1.41 -13.48 -5.20
C ALA A 22 -0.51 -14.74 -5.25
N TYR A 23 0.13 -15.09 -4.13
CA TYR A 23 1.08 -16.22 -4.06
C TYR A 23 0.47 -17.54 -4.52
N TRP A 24 -0.75 -17.88 -4.07
CA TRP A 24 -1.41 -19.14 -4.43
C TRP A 24 -1.86 -19.24 -5.90
N TRP A 25 -1.79 -18.14 -6.64
CA TRP A 25 -2.02 -18.12 -8.09
C TRP A 25 -0.71 -18.27 -8.88
N GLN A 26 0.43 -18.08 -8.22
CA GLN A 26 1.77 -18.06 -8.82
C GLN A 26 2.55 -19.30 -8.39
N ASP A 27 3.58 -19.64 -9.15
CA ASP A 27 4.65 -20.50 -8.66
C ASP A 27 5.64 -19.71 -7.78
N ASN A 28 6.51 -20.43 -7.06
CA ASN A 28 7.48 -19.84 -6.14
C ASN A 28 8.42 -18.85 -6.86
N LEU A 29 9.00 -19.26 -7.99
CA LEU A 29 9.94 -18.43 -8.75
C LEU A 29 9.29 -17.13 -9.19
N THR A 30 8.06 -17.18 -9.72
CA THR A 30 7.31 -16.00 -10.14
C THR A 30 7.11 -15.02 -8.97
N HIS A 31 6.67 -15.51 -7.82
CA HIS A 31 6.49 -14.68 -6.63
C HIS A 31 7.80 -14.05 -6.15
N GLU A 32 8.89 -14.82 -6.14
CA GLU A 32 10.21 -14.36 -5.70
C GLU A 32 10.82 -13.31 -6.64
N VAL A 33 10.64 -13.46 -7.96
CA VAL A 33 11.06 -12.47 -8.96
C VAL A 33 10.25 -11.18 -8.80
N ILE A 34 8.93 -11.27 -8.66
CA ILE A 34 8.06 -10.10 -8.42
C ILE A 34 8.50 -9.38 -7.14
N GLY A 35 8.72 -10.13 -6.04
CA GLY A 35 9.21 -9.59 -4.77
C GLY A 35 10.57 -8.90 -4.92
N THR A 36 11.49 -9.49 -5.66
CA THR A 36 12.82 -8.93 -5.92
C THR A 36 12.74 -7.60 -6.66
N ILE A 37 11.93 -7.54 -7.73
CA ILE A 37 11.70 -6.30 -8.50
C ILE A 37 11.03 -5.24 -7.62
N PHE A 38 10.03 -5.63 -6.81
CA PHE A 38 9.37 -4.75 -5.86
C PHE A 38 10.37 -4.14 -4.87
N PHE A 39 11.24 -4.94 -4.24
CA PHE A 39 12.25 -4.43 -3.30
C PHE A 39 13.29 -3.55 -3.99
N ALA A 40 13.71 -3.86 -5.21
CA ALA A 40 14.60 -3.00 -5.98
C ALA A 40 13.97 -1.61 -6.23
N LEU A 41 12.68 -1.56 -6.60
CA LEU A 41 11.94 -0.31 -6.74
C LEU A 41 11.80 0.43 -5.41
N LEU A 42 11.57 -0.28 -4.30
CA LEU A 42 11.50 0.32 -2.97
C LEU A 42 12.83 0.96 -2.56
N ILE A 43 13.96 0.30 -2.83
CA ILE A 43 15.30 0.86 -2.59
C ILE A 43 15.47 2.13 -3.44
N ALA A 44 15.15 2.08 -4.73
CA ALA A 44 15.21 3.24 -5.60
C ALA A 44 14.32 4.40 -5.10
N HIS A 45 13.09 4.10 -4.67
CA HIS A 45 12.17 5.06 -4.07
C HIS A 45 12.81 5.76 -2.86
N ASN A 46 13.41 5.00 -1.94
CA ASN A 46 14.07 5.57 -0.74
C ASN A 46 15.28 6.43 -1.10
N VAL A 47 16.12 6.00 -2.04
CA VAL A 47 17.28 6.77 -2.52
C VAL A 47 16.83 8.11 -3.13
N PHE A 48 15.80 8.10 -3.97
CA PHE A 48 15.28 9.32 -4.59
C PHE A 48 14.58 10.27 -3.60
N ASN A 49 14.11 9.75 -2.47
CA ASN A 49 13.43 10.49 -1.42
C ASN A 49 14.29 10.73 -0.17
N ARG A 50 15.60 10.44 -0.22
CA ARG A 50 16.53 10.55 0.95
C ARG A 50 16.54 11.91 1.65
N ARG A 51 16.24 13.00 0.92
CA ARG A 51 16.16 14.36 1.49
C ARG A 51 15.08 14.47 2.57
N TRP A 52 14.05 13.62 2.51
CA TRP A 52 12.98 13.59 3.51
C TRP A 52 13.50 13.26 4.91
N TYR A 53 14.45 12.33 5.05
CA TYR A 53 14.99 11.94 6.36
C TYR A 53 15.61 13.11 7.14
N GLY A 54 16.22 14.08 6.44
CA GLY A 54 16.74 15.30 7.07
C GLY A 54 15.66 16.29 7.52
N ALA A 55 14.48 16.26 6.89
CA ALA A 55 13.36 17.14 7.20
C ALA A 55 12.49 16.62 8.36
N VAL A 56 12.46 15.30 8.59
CA VAL A 56 11.69 14.67 9.69
C VAL A 56 12.06 15.25 11.05
N LYS A 57 13.35 15.52 11.27
CA LYS A 57 13.89 16.05 12.54
C LYS A 57 13.54 17.53 12.83
N LYS A 58 12.88 18.24 11.90
CA LYS A 58 12.67 19.71 12.02
C LYS A 58 11.19 20.09 12.15
N GLY A 59 10.81 20.70 13.27
CA GLY A 59 9.50 21.35 13.48
C GLY A 59 8.57 20.66 14.49
N ARG A 60 7.45 21.33 14.83
CA ARG A 60 6.47 20.84 15.80
C ARG A 60 5.63 19.68 15.22
N TYR A 61 5.33 18.69 16.06
CA TYR A 61 4.45 17.57 15.71
C TYR A 61 2.99 17.98 15.92
N ASP A 62 2.21 18.01 14.85
CA ASP A 62 0.76 18.09 14.90
C ASP A 62 0.13 16.74 14.51
N PRO A 63 -1.16 16.50 14.78
CA PRO A 63 -1.76 15.18 14.58
C PRO A 63 -1.57 14.59 13.16
N PRO A 64 -1.71 15.36 12.06
CA PRO A 64 -1.39 14.87 10.72
C PRO A 64 0.08 14.45 10.54
N ARG A 65 1.03 15.20 11.12
CA ARG A 65 2.45 14.87 11.07
C ARG A 65 2.79 13.66 11.91
N THR A 66 2.17 13.50 13.08
CA THR A 66 2.32 12.32 13.94
C THR A 66 1.83 11.06 13.22
N LEU A 67 0.62 11.08 12.64
CA LEU A 67 0.09 9.95 11.87
C LEU A 67 1.03 9.57 10.72
N ASN A 68 1.47 10.55 9.91
CA ASN A 68 2.40 10.29 8.82
C ASN A 68 3.74 9.69 9.30
N THR A 69 4.23 10.10 10.48
CA THR A 69 5.47 9.55 11.05
C THR A 69 5.28 8.10 11.49
N ILE A 70 4.19 7.79 12.18
CA ILE A 70 3.84 6.42 12.61
C ILE A 70 3.69 5.51 11.40
N VAL A 71 2.95 5.94 10.38
CA VAL A 71 2.70 5.17 9.17
C VAL A 71 4.01 4.87 8.43
N ILE A 72 4.91 5.85 8.30
CA ILE A 72 6.19 5.63 7.62
C ILE A 72 7.11 4.71 8.44
N ALA A 73 7.14 4.86 9.77
CA ALA A 73 7.91 3.97 10.64
C ALA A 73 7.38 2.53 10.57
N GLY A 74 6.06 2.34 10.69
CA GLY A 74 5.41 1.03 10.56
C GLY A 74 5.69 0.40 9.20
N MET A 75 5.52 1.17 8.12
CA MET A 75 5.83 0.73 6.76
C MET A 75 7.30 0.31 6.62
N ALA A 76 8.25 1.09 7.14
CA ALA A 76 9.67 0.76 7.07
C ALA A 76 10.00 -0.53 7.82
N ILE A 77 9.46 -0.70 9.03
CA ILE A 77 9.63 -1.93 9.82
C ILE A 77 9.05 -3.13 9.08
N SER A 78 7.82 -3.01 8.55
CA SER A 78 7.19 -4.06 7.77
C SER A 78 8.02 -4.44 6.53
N MET A 79 8.57 -3.47 5.81
CA MET A 79 9.39 -3.74 4.63
C MET A 79 10.70 -4.45 4.97
N LEU A 80 11.34 -4.11 6.10
CA LEU A 80 12.54 -4.80 6.57
C LEU A 80 12.24 -6.24 6.96
N ILE A 81 11.15 -6.47 7.70
CA ILE A 81 10.74 -7.83 8.08
C ILE A 81 10.37 -8.63 6.82
N LEU A 82 9.62 -8.06 5.88
CA LEU A 82 9.29 -8.73 4.62
C LEU A 82 10.54 -9.10 3.83
N LEU A 83 11.50 -8.19 3.69
CA LEU A 83 12.76 -8.48 2.98
C LEU A 83 13.53 -9.62 3.64
N ALA A 84 13.71 -9.55 4.96
CA ALA A 84 14.44 -10.58 5.70
C ALA A 84 13.73 -11.93 5.59
N THR A 85 12.41 -11.96 5.82
CA THR A 85 11.63 -13.19 5.74
C THR A 85 11.56 -13.74 4.31
N SER A 86 11.49 -12.90 3.27
CA SER A 86 11.57 -13.34 1.86
C SER A 86 12.86 -14.09 1.57
N ILE A 87 14.01 -13.60 2.04
CA ILE A 87 15.30 -14.28 1.85
C ILE A 87 15.31 -15.62 2.58
N LEU A 88 14.81 -15.65 3.82
CA LEU A 88 14.84 -16.85 4.67
C LEU A 88 13.87 -17.96 4.22
N ILE A 89 12.81 -17.65 3.47
CA ILE A 89 11.83 -18.63 2.98
C ILE A 89 11.94 -18.95 1.48
N SER A 90 12.86 -18.28 0.78
CA SER A 90 13.05 -18.41 -0.67
C SER A 90 13.45 -19.83 -1.06
N GLN A 91 12.84 -20.35 -2.11
CA GLN A 91 13.12 -21.69 -2.64
C GLN A 91 13.94 -21.63 -3.92
N ASP A 92 13.87 -20.54 -4.67
CA ASP A 92 14.46 -20.45 -6.01
C ASP A 92 15.57 -19.39 -6.09
N VAL A 93 15.26 -18.12 -5.85
CA VAL A 93 16.17 -16.98 -6.09
C VAL A 93 17.29 -16.90 -5.05
N PHE A 94 16.98 -17.15 -3.78
CA PHE A 94 17.90 -17.08 -2.64
C PHE A 94 17.98 -18.40 -1.88
N ALA A 95 17.78 -19.53 -2.56
CA ALA A 95 17.73 -20.87 -1.97
C ALA A 95 18.90 -21.19 -1.04
N ALA A 96 20.11 -20.72 -1.37
CA ALA A 96 21.33 -20.94 -0.57
C ALA A 96 21.33 -20.25 0.81
N LEU A 97 20.45 -19.27 1.02
CA LEU A 97 20.32 -18.52 2.28
C LEU A 97 19.06 -18.91 3.07
N ALA A 98 18.25 -19.82 2.53
CA ALA A 98 16.97 -20.19 3.09
C ALA A 98 17.12 -21.12 4.29
N LEU A 99 16.12 -21.08 5.17
CA LEU A 99 16.01 -21.97 6.32
C LEU A 99 15.14 -23.18 5.99
N ASP A 100 15.60 -24.37 6.33
CA ASP A 100 14.79 -25.59 6.26
C ASP A 100 13.61 -25.51 7.25
N GLY A 101 12.41 -25.91 6.80
CA GLY A 101 11.24 -26.01 7.68
C GLY A 101 10.74 -24.69 8.28
N ALA A 102 10.93 -23.56 7.59
CA ALA A 102 10.65 -22.20 8.08
C ALA A 102 9.15 -21.80 8.22
N PHE A 103 8.31 -22.66 8.80
CA PHE A 103 6.86 -22.43 8.93
C PHE A 103 6.52 -21.13 9.67
N ALA A 104 7.16 -20.88 10.82
CA ALA A 104 6.95 -19.66 11.60
C ALA A 104 7.36 -18.40 10.81
N VAL A 105 8.40 -18.49 10.00
CA VAL A 105 8.88 -17.39 9.15
C VAL A 105 7.88 -17.09 8.03
N ARG A 106 7.30 -18.13 7.40
CA ARG A 106 6.22 -17.96 6.41
C ARG A 106 4.98 -17.31 7.02
N ALA A 107 4.57 -17.76 8.21
CA ALA A 107 3.45 -17.17 8.94
C ALA A 107 3.70 -15.68 9.25
N ALA A 108 4.90 -15.35 9.75
CA ALA A 108 5.30 -13.97 9.99
C ALA A 108 5.33 -13.14 8.70
N HIS A 109 5.85 -13.69 7.59
CA HIS A 109 5.88 -13.04 6.29
C HIS A 109 4.48 -12.63 5.83
N MET A 110 3.53 -13.56 5.84
CA MET A 110 2.13 -13.31 5.45
C MET A 110 1.47 -12.25 6.36
N PHE A 111 1.64 -12.38 7.67
CA PHE A 111 1.08 -11.43 8.63
C PHE A 111 1.58 -10.00 8.41
N VAL A 112 2.90 -9.86 8.25
CA VAL A 112 3.51 -8.55 8.00
C VAL A 112 3.12 -8.02 6.63
N ALA A 113 2.90 -8.87 5.62
CA ALA A 113 2.42 -8.46 4.31
C ALA A 113 1.02 -7.80 4.40
N TYR A 114 0.12 -8.33 5.22
CA TYR A 114 -1.20 -7.73 5.43
C TYR A 114 -1.13 -6.40 6.20
N TRP A 115 -0.25 -6.27 7.20
CA TRP A 115 -0.02 -4.98 7.84
C TRP A 115 0.65 -3.96 6.90
N ALA A 116 1.59 -4.41 6.07
CA ALA A 116 2.22 -3.59 5.04
C ALA A 116 1.19 -3.06 4.03
N LEU A 117 0.18 -3.86 3.64
CA LEU A 117 -0.93 -3.41 2.80
C LEU A 117 -1.68 -2.23 3.44
N VAL A 118 -1.98 -2.30 4.74
CA VAL A 118 -2.67 -1.22 5.47
C VAL A 118 -1.79 0.02 5.52
N PHE A 119 -0.51 -0.11 5.90
CA PHE A 119 0.41 1.02 5.92
C PHE A 119 0.61 1.66 4.53
N LEU A 120 0.68 0.85 3.48
CA LEU A 120 0.74 1.30 2.08
C LEU A 120 -0.49 2.15 1.72
N ALA A 121 -1.69 1.64 2.00
CA ALA A 121 -2.93 2.32 1.67
C ALA A 121 -3.09 3.64 2.44
N VAL A 122 -2.76 3.64 3.74
CA VAL A 122 -2.76 4.86 4.55
C VAL A 122 -1.70 5.84 4.02
N HIS A 123 -0.49 5.37 3.72
CA HIS A 123 0.58 6.20 3.14
C HIS A 123 0.11 6.88 1.84
N LEU A 124 -0.52 6.14 0.93
CA LEU A 124 -1.10 6.67 -0.30
C LEU A 124 -2.13 7.78 0.01
N GLY A 125 -3.03 7.55 0.98
CA GLY A 125 -4.01 8.54 1.43
C GLY A 125 -3.39 9.83 1.97
N THR A 126 -2.28 9.75 2.71
CA THR A 126 -1.56 10.96 3.18
C THR A 126 -0.99 11.79 2.04
N ARG A 127 -0.66 11.15 0.91
CA ARG A 127 -0.05 11.76 -0.28
C ARG A 127 -1.06 12.04 -1.40
N TRP A 128 -2.34 11.73 -1.21
CA TRP A 128 -3.36 11.77 -2.26
C TRP A 128 -3.48 13.13 -2.96
N LEU A 129 -3.31 14.25 -2.23
CA LEU A 129 -3.32 15.59 -2.84
C LEU A 129 -2.19 15.78 -3.86
N MET A 130 -1.01 15.23 -3.59
CA MET A 130 0.12 15.27 -4.52
C MET A 130 -0.19 14.45 -5.77
N VAL A 131 -0.73 13.24 -5.60
CA VAL A 131 -1.17 12.38 -6.70
C VAL A 131 -2.19 13.10 -7.58
N MET A 132 -3.25 13.66 -6.97
CA MET A 132 -4.29 14.40 -7.69
C MET A 132 -3.73 15.60 -8.47
N ASN A 133 -2.80 16.35 -7.88
CA ASN A 133 -2.16 17.50 -8.54
C ASN A 133 -1.31 17.08 -9.74
N VAL A 134 -0.52 16.01 -9.60
CA VAL A 134 0.31 15.51 -10.70
C VAL A 134 -0.55 14.91 -11.82
N THR A 135 -1.58 14.15 -11.47
CA THR A 135 -2.55 13.61 -12.45
C THR A 135 -3.25 14.74 -13.21
N ARG A 136 -3.70 15.78 -12.50
CA ARG A 136 -4.33 16.96 -13.12
C ARG A 136 -3.38 17.63 -14.12
N GLN A 137 -2.11 17.80 -13.76
CA GLN A 137 -1.09 18.38 -14.64
C GLN A 137 -0.76 17.48 -15.83
N ALA A 138 -0.71 16.16 -15.64
CA ALA A 138 -0.43 15.20 -16.70
C ALA A 138 -1.56 15.16 -17.74
N LEU A 139 -2.81 15.27 -17.30
CA LEU A 139 -4.00 15.29 -18.15
C LEU A 139 -4.33 16.68 -18.71
N GLY A 140 -3.50 17.70 -18.45
CA GLY A 140 -3.73 19.07 -18.93
C GLY A 140 -5.02 19.72 -18.41
N ILE A 141 -5.55 19.27 -17.27
CA ILE A 141 -6.85 19.70 -16.75
C ILE A 141 -6.75 21.13 -16.19
N LYS A 142 -7.28 22.09 -16.95
CA LYS A 142 -7.43 23.50 -16.55
C LYS A 142 -8.80 23.73 -15.89
N GLY A 143 -8.84 24.59 -14.88
CA GLY A 143 -10.09 24.95 -14.16
C GLY A 143 -10.74 23.82 -13.34
N THR A 144 -11.85 24.17 -12.68
CA THR A 144 -12.71 23.27 -11.90
C THR A 144 -13.97 22.93 -12.69
N SER A 145 -14.42 21.68 -12.65
CA SER A 145 -15.70 21.25 -13.23
C SER A 145 -16.54 20.60 -12.13
N PRO A 146 -17.76 21.09 -11.84
CA PRO A 146 -18.66 20.48 -10.86
C PRO A 146 -19.01 19.04 -11.24
N LEU A 147 -19.31 18.79 -12.51
CA LEU A 147 -19.63 17.44 -13.01
C LEU A 147 -18.47 16.47 -12.78
N ARG A 148 -17.24 16.85 -13.14
CA ARG A 148 -16.05 16.02 -12.91
C ARG A 148 -15.81 15.76 -11.43
N THR A 149 -16.01 16.77 -10.60
CA THR A 149 -15.85 16.64 -9.14
C THR A 149 -16.84 15.64 -8.57
N TRP A 150 -18.12 15.74 -8.95
CA TRP A 150 -19.16 14.81 -8.51
C TRP A 150 -18.95 13.39 -9.05
N ALA A 151 -18.54 13.26 -10.31
CA ALA A 151 -18.19 11.95 -10.90
C ALA A 151 -17.05 11.26 -10.14
N LEU A 152 -15.96 11.98 -9.83
CA LEU A 152 -14.84 11.43 -9.05
C LEU A 152 -15.25 11.08 -7.61
N ARG A 153 -16.14 11.86 -6.99
CA ARG A 153 -16.69 11.54 -5.67
C ARG A 153 -17.57 10.29 -5.69
N ALA A 154 -18.42 10.14 -6.71
CA ALA A 154 -19.22 8.94 -6.90
C ALA A 154 -18.32 7.71 -7.12
N ALA A 155 -17.30 7.82 -7.97
CA ALA A 155 -16.32 6.76 -8.16
C ALA A 155 -15.59 6.38 -6.86
N THR A 156 -15.21 7.38 -6.06
CA THR A 156 -14.57 7.15 -4.75
C THR A 156 -15.53 6.45 -3.78
N ALA A 157 -16.82 6.81 -3.77
CA ALA A 157 -17.84 6.17 -2.95
C ALA A 157 -18.06 4.70 -3.36
N ILE A 158 -18.12 4.41 -4.66
CA ILE A 158 -18.22 3.05 -5.19
C ILE A 158 -17.01 2.21 -4.75
N VAL A 159 -15.79 2.74 -4.92
CA VAL A 159 -14.55 2.07 -4.49
C VAL A 159 -14.55 1.85 -2.98
N ALA A 160 -15.02 2.81 -2.19
CA ALA A 160 -15.10 2.68 -0.73
C ALA A 160 -16.10 1.60 -0.31
N VAL A 161 -17.31 1.57 -0.88
CA VAL A 161 -18.32 0.54 -0.61
C VAL A 161 -17.77 -0.83 -0.98
N LYS A 162 -17.21 -0.97 -2.19
CA LYS A 162 -16.56 -2.21 -2.60
C LYS A 162 -15.41 -2.60 -1.68
N GLY A 163 -14.61 -1.65 -1.23
CA GLY A 163 -13.50 -1.90 -0.31
C GLY A 163 -13.97 -2.41 1.05
N VAL A 164 -15.13 -1.97 1.53
CA VAL A 164 -15.74 -2.51 2.77
C VAL A 164 -16.15 -3.96 2.56
N LEU A 165 -16.85 -4.26 1.45
CA LEU A 165 -17.24 -5.63 1.11
C LEU A 165 -16.02 -6.54 0.95
N ALA A 166 -15.01 -6.09 0.20
CA ALA A 166 -13.75 -6.80 0.00
C ALA A 166 -12.99 -7.01 1.31
N THR A 167 -13.05 -6.08 2.28
CA THR A 167 -12.39 -6.26 3.59
C THR A 167 -13.00 -7.46 4.35
N LEU A 168 -14.30 -7.68 4.21
CA LEU A 168 -15.01 -8.80 4.82
C LEU A 168 -14.77 -10.09 4.04
N GLU A 169 -14.95 -10.04 2.73
CA GLU A 169 -14.79 -11.18 1.81
C GLU A 169 -13.37 -11.74 1.83
N MET A 170 -12.36 -10.87 1.86
CA MET A 170 -10.96 -11.27 1.92
C MET A 170 -10.51 -11.62 3.35
N GLY A 171 -11.39 -11.58 4.35
CA GLY A 171 -11.02 -11.88 5.74
C GLY A 171 -9.88 -11.01 6.27
N LEU A 172 -9.77 -9.74 5.86
CA LEU A 172 -8.61 -8.91 6.22
C LEU A 172 -8.49 -8.75 7.75
N GLY A 173 -9.61 -8.69 8.47
CA GLY A 173 -9.63 -8.58 9.92
C GLY A 173 -8.98 -9.76 10.65
N THR A 174 -9.21 -10.99 10.20
CA THR A 174 -8.59 -12.19 10.79
C THR A 174 -7.10 -12.23 10.48
N LYS A 175 -6.73 -11.91 9.23
CA LYS A 175 -5.35 -11.78 8.74
C LYS A 175 -4.53 -10.76 9.55
N LEU A 176 -5.13 -9.63 9.94
CA LEU A 176 -4.47 -8.59 10.76
C LEU A 176 -4.33 -8.95 12.25
N ARG A 177 -5.08 -9.94 12.75
CA ARG A 177 -5.01 -10.43 14.14
C ARG A 177 -4.15 -11.68 14.31
N PHE A 178 -3.49 -12.13 13.26
CA PHE A 178 -2.72 -13.39 13.25
C PHE A 178 -3.59 -14.61 13.57
N GLU A 179 -4.90 -14.52 13.30
CA GLU A 179 -5.80 -15.67 13.37
C GLU A 179 -5.57 -16.54 12.14
N TYR A 180 -5.54 -17.87 12.32
CA TYR A 180 -5.28 -18.80 11.23
C TYR A 180 -6.46 -18.77 10.25
N ALA A 181 -6.34 -17.99 9.19
CA ALA A 181 -7.29 -17.95 8.10
C ALA A 181 -6.91 -19.05 7.09
N LEU A 182 -7.64 -20.17 7.14
CA LEU A 182 -7.65 -21.16 6.04
C LEU A 182 -8.43 -20.67 4.82
N ASP A 183 -9.02 -19.47 4.91
CA ASP A 183 -9.63 -18.71 3.84
C ASP A 183 -8.54 -18.18 2.89
N MET A 184 -8.32 -18.96 1.83
CA MET A 184 -7.58 -18.57 0.64
C MET A 184 -8.57 -18.29 -0.49
N TRP A 185 -8.27 -17.27 -1.28
CA TRP A 185 -9.08 -16.91 -2.44
C TRP A 185 -9.06 -18.03 -3.48
N ASP A 186 -10.23 -18.43 -4.00
CA ASP A 186 -10.31 -19.38 -5.11
C ASP A 186 -10.01 -18.66 -6.44
N PHE A 187 -8.78 -18.84 -6.92
CA PHE A 187 -8.35 -18.26 -8.19
C PHE A 187 -9.02 -18.90 -9.41
N ASN A 188 -9.68 -20.06 -9.27
CA ASN A 188 -10.48 -20.66 -10.34
C ASN A 188 -11.82 -19.92 -10.54
N GLU A 189 -12.38 -19.34 -9.47
CA GLU A 189 -13.60 -18.56 -9.55
C GLU A 189 -13.33 -17.22 -10.25
N SER A 190 -12.36 -16.45 -9.76
CA SER A 190 -12.05 -15.15 -10.34
C SER A 190 -10.69 -14.60 -9.95
N THR A 191 -9.71 -14.69 -10.86
CA THR A 191 -8.41 -14.02 -10.69
C THR A 191 -8.57 -12.50 -10.63
N LEU A 192 -9.42 -11.91 -11.49
CA LEU A 192 -9.65 -10.46 -11.49
C LEU A 192 -10.34 -9.99 -10.21
N GLY A 193 -11.20 -10.82 -9.60
CA GLY A 193 -11.85 -10.55 -8.33
C GLY A 193 -10.84 -10.29 -7.21
N PHE A 194 -9.81 -11.13 -7.09
CA PHE A 194 -8.72 -10.97 -6.13
C PHE A 194 -8.07 -9.59 -6.21
N PHE A 195 -7.60 -9.21 -7.40
CA PHE A 195 -6.94 -7.93 -7.63
C PHE A 195 -7.88 -6.76 -7.36
N ALA A 196 -9.11 -6.88 -7.85
CA ALA A 196 -10.10 -5.82 -7.71
C ALA A 196 -10.52 -5.64 -6.23
N ASN A 197 -10.50 -6.69 -5.42
CA ASN A 197 -10.75 -6.64 -3.98
C ASN A 197 -9.61 -5.95 -3.24
N TYR A 198 -8.35 -6.37 -3.43
CA TYR A 198 -7.21 -5.71 -2.77
C TYR A 198 -7.02 -4.24 -3.21
N LEU A 199 -7.23 -3.91 -4.49
CA LEU A 199 -7.20 -2.52 -4.95
C LEU A 199 -8.34 -1.69 -4.35
N SER A 200 -9.51 -2.28 -4.11
CA SER A 200 -10.62 -1.59 -3.45
C SER A 200 -10.36 -1.38 -1.97
N ILE A 201 -9.73 -2.33 -1.29
CA ILE A 201 -9.25 -2.18 0.08
C ILE A 201 -8.25 -1.02 0.15
N ILE A 202 -7.23 -1.00 -0.71
CA ILE A 202 -6.27 0.11 -0.79
C ILE A 202 -7.00 1.44 -1.00
N GLY A 203 -7.95 1.49 -1.94
CA GLY A 203 -8.75 2.66 -2.24
C GLY A 203 -9.57 3.15 -1.04
N LEU A 204 -10.20 2.24 -0.29
CA LEU A 204 -10.94 2.55 0.93
C LEU A 204 -10.05 3.20 1.99
N TYR A 205 -8.95 2.55 2.38
CA TYR A 205 -8.07 3.07 3.43
C TYR A 205 -7.38 4.38 3.00
N ALA A 206 -7.03 4.52 1.71
CA ALA A 206 -6.51 5.76 1.16
C ALA A 206 -7.55 6.89 1.23
N ALA A 207 -8.81 6.62 0.85
CA ALA A 207 -9.90 7.60 0.92
C ALA A 207 -10.21 8.01 2.36
N LEU A 208 -10.35 7.06 3.28
CA LEU A 208 -10.56 7.31 4.72
C LEU A 208 -9.45 8.19 5.29
N THR A 209 -8.19 7.89 4.97
CA THR A 209 -7.04 8.68 5.41
C THR A 209 -7.08 10.09 4.83
N TYR A 210 -7.32 10.24 3.52
CA TYR A 210 -7.36 11.54 2.86
C TYR A 210 -8.47 12.44 3.42
N TYR A 211 -9.70 11.93 3.51
CA TYR A 211 -10.84 12.69 4.01
C TYR A 211 -10.73 12.97 5.52
N GLY A 212 -10.26 12.00 6.30
CA GLY A 212 -10.00 12.19 7.74
C GLY A 212 -8.97 13.28 8.01
N LEU A 213 -7.85 13.28 7.27
CA LEU A 213 -6.84 14.33 7.39
C LEU A 213 -7.34 15.70 6.93
N THR A 214 -8.16 15.74 5.88
CA THR A 214 -8.77 16.98 5.40
C THR A 214 -9.70 17.58 6.45
N PHE A 215 -10.57 16.76 7.05
CA PHE A 215 -11.45 17.15 8.14
C PHE A 215 -10.68 17.69 9.36
N LEU A 216 -9.59 17.02 9.77
CA LEU A 216 -8.76 17.48 10.89
C LEU A 216 -8.10 18.84 10.61
N ARG A 217 -7.63 19.07 9.38
CA ARG A 217 -7.04 20.35 8.96
C ARG A 217 -8.06 21.48 8.95
N GLU A 218 -9.28 21.21 8.47
CA GLU A 218 -10.38 22.18 8.48
C GLU A 218 -10.80 22.54 9.90
N ARG A 219 -10.93 21.56 10.80
CA ARG A 219 -11.25 21.79 12.21
C ARG A 219 -10.20 22.65 12.90
N LYS A 220 -8.91 22.45 12.60
CA LYS A 220 -7.82 23.28 13.13
C LYS A 220 -7.90 24.72 12.61
N ARG A 221 -8.21 24.92 11.32
CA ARG A 221 -8.38 26.26 10.72
C ARG A 221 -9.56 27.03 11.31
N ARG A 222 -10.66 26.36 11.68
CA ARG A 222 -11.82 27.01 12.31
C ARG A 222 -11.59 27.39 13.78
N LYS A 223 -10.57 26.83 14.44
CA LYS A 223 -10.24 27.08 15.84
C LYS A 223 -9.12 28.11 16.04
N ALA A 224 -8.41 28.46 14.97
CA ALA A 224 -7.35 29.46 14.94
C ALA A 224 -7.93 30.79 14.45
#